data_AF-A0A9D2F575-F1
#
_entry.id   AF-A0A9D2F575-F1
#
_cell.length_a   1.000
_cell.length_b   1.000
_cell.length_c   1.000
_cell.angle_alpha   90.00
_cell.angle_beta   90.00
_cell.angle_gamma   90.00
#
_symmetry.space_group_name_H-M   'P 1'
#
loop_
_entity.id
_entity.type
_entity.pdbx_description
1 polymer ?
#
loop_
_entity_poly.entity_id
_entity_poly.type
_entity_poly.pdbx_seq_one_letter_code
_entity_poly.pdbx_strand_id
1 'polypeptide(L)'
;MKARNPILPLQYYCPDGEPHLIGDELFVFYHRSTGNSRFLRRMCAEPITVGSDGRIAEVLPTSIGMGEPYKPGEALYGYQACKLANAYIDGDTLAVKKGRAEAVYRYLDETARSFSSVAFDGTGSAALTASVNEHGELTIRIEAAEQTAIRYFTLIR
;
A
#
# COMPACT_ATOMS: atom_id res chain seq x y z
N MET A 1 -8.58 -27.57 16.78
CA MET A 1 -8.51 -26.08 16.79
C MET A 1 -8.34 -25.63 15.34
N LYS A 2 -9.18 -24.75 14.79
CA LYS A 2 -8.92 -24.15 13.48
C LYS A 2 -7.97 -22.97 13.70
N ALA A 3 -6.69 -23.16 13.40
CA ALA A 3 -5.75 -22.04 13.34
C ALA A 3 -6.21 -21.11 12.21
N ARG A 4 -6.50 -19.85 12.56
CA ARG A 4 -6.73 -18.76 11.59
C ARG A 4 -5.44 -17.95 11.54
N ASN A 5 -5.12 -17.37 10.38
CA ASN A 5 -4.02 -16.40 10.28
C ASN A 5 -4.33 -15.24 11.26
N PRO A 6 -3.55 -15.05 12.35
CA PRO A 6 -3.95 -14.14 13.42
C PRO A 6 -3.59 -12.69 13.15
N ILE A 7 -2.86 -12.39 12.06
CA ILE A 7 -2.23 -11.08 11.89
C ILE A 7 -2.73 -10.34 10.66
N LEU A 8 -2.89 -11.00 9.51
CA LEU A 8 -3.46 -10.37 8.31
C LEU A 8 -4.85 -10.97 8.00
N PRO A 9 -5.81 -10.16 7.50
CA PRO A 9 -7.11 -10.65 7.09
C PRO A 9 -7.01 -11.77 6.05
N LEU A 10 -7.99 -12.69 6.04
CA LEU A 10 -7.97 -13.90 5.22
C LEU A 10 -7.78 -13.68 3.71
N GLN A 11 -8.14 -12.50 3.18
CA GLN A 11 -7.88 -12.17 1.78
C GLN A 11 -6.39 -11.94 1.45
N TYR A 12 -5.54 -11.79 2.47
CA TYR A 12 -4.10 -11.64 2.34
C TYR A 12 -3.41 -12.94 2.77
N TYR A 13 -2.76 -13.60 1.82
CA TYR A 13 -1.99 -14.79 2.09
C TYR A 13 -0.52 -14.42 2.25
N CYS A 14 0.01 -14.56 3.45
CA CYS A 14 1.46 -14.55 3.68
C CYS A 14 1.87 -15.76 4.52
N PRO A 15 2.69 -16.68 3.98
CA PRO A 15 3.05 -17.91 4.68
C PRO A 15 4.09 -17.70 5.79
N ASP A 16 4.88 -16.61 5.75
CA ASP A 16 6.05 -16.40 6.60
C ASP A 16 5.93 -15.05 7.34
N GLY A 17 5.21 -15.03 8.46
CA GLY A 17 5.09 -13.85 9.33
C GLY A 17 5.97 -13.97 10.57
N GLU A 18 6.88 -13.02 10.78
CA GLU A 18 7.83 -13.00 11.90
C GLU A 18 7.60 -11.75 12.76
N PRO A 19 7.08 -11.88 13.99
CA PRO A 19 6.92 -10.75 14.89
C PRO A 19 8.27 -10.34 15.51
N HIS A 20 8.57 -9.05 15.52
CA HIS A 20 9.77 -8.48 16.13
C HIS A 20 9.41 -7.24 16.94
N LEU A 21 9.98 -7.15 18.15
CA LEU A 21 9.96 -5.95 18.97
C LEU A 21 11.11 -5.04 18.54
N ILE A 22 10.81 -3.81 18.14
CA ILE A 22 11.79 -2.81 17.72
C ILE A 22 11.54 -1.55 18.54
N GLY A 23 12.47 -1.24 19.46
CA GLY A 23 12.19 -0.27 20.51
C GLY A 23 11.05 -0.77 21.40
N ASP A 24 10.01 0.06 21.54
CA ASP A 24 8.81 -0.26 22.33
C ASP A 24 7.62 -0.70 21.46
N GLU A 25 7.82 -0.84 20.15
CA GLU A 25 6.76 -1.18 19.19
C GLU A 25 6.93 -2.59 18.64
N LEU A 26 5.80 -3.31 18.54
CA LEU A 26 5.77 -4.66 17.99
C LEU A 26 5.34 -4.61 16.52
N PHE A 27 6.14 -5.22 15.66
CA PHE A 27 5.88 -5.31 14.22
C PHE A 27 5.78 -6.76 13.78
N VAL A 28 4.98 -7.03 12.74
CA VAL A 28 5.07 -8.27 11.97
C VAL A 28 5.82 -8.00 10.68
N PHE A 29 6.84 -8.79 10.40
CA PHE A 29 7.56 -8.79 9.13
C PHE A 29 7.04 -9.93 8.27
N TYR A 30 6.84 -9.64 7.00
CA TYR A 30 6.31 -10.61 6.06
C TYR A 30 6.72 -10.22 4.64
N HIS A 31 6.25 -10.97 3.64
CA HIS A 31 6.54 -10.66 2.26
C HIS A 31 5.31 -10.75 1.35
N ARG A 32 5.36 -10.01 0.24
CA ARG A 32 4.40 -10.12 -0.86
C ARG A 32 5.09 -10.33 -2.19
N SER A 33 4.39 -10.93 -3.14
CA SER A 33 4.84 -11.02 -4.54
C SER A 33 4.97 -9.63 -5.16
N THR A 34 5.98 -9.43 -6.00
CA THR A 34 6.23 -8.17 -6.72
C THR A 34 6.71 -8.48 -8.15
N GLY A 35 6.88 -7.47 -9.01
CA GLY A 35 7.42 -7.71 -10.35
C GLY A 35 6.53 -8.55 -11.27
N ASN A 36 5.22 -8.61 -11.00
CA ASN A 36 4.29 -9.56 -11.66
C ASN A 36 4.81 -11.02 -11.64
N SER A 37 5.53 -11.39 -10.59
CA SER A 37 6.18 -12.69 -10.46
C SER A 37 5.87 -13.31 -9.11
N ARG A 38 5.68 -14.63 -9.09
CA ARG A 38 5.54 -15.41 -7.85
C ARG A 38 6.88 -15.69 -7.17
N PHE A 39 7.99 -15.44 -7.86
CA PHE A 39 9.34 -15.71 -7.37
C PHE A 39 10.06 -14.44 -6.86
N LEU A 40 9.59 -13.26 -7.26
CA LEU A 40 10.12 -11.99 -6.77
C LEU A 40 9.30 -11.56 -5.55
N ARG A 41 9.97 -11.40 -4.42
CA ARG A 41 9.35 -11.06 -3.13
C ARG A 41 9.80 -9.66 -2.69
N ARG A 42 8.90 -8.94 -2.04
CA ARG A 42 9.20 -7.68 -1.35
C ARG A 42 8.86 -7.82 0.13
N MET A 43 9.77 -7.36 0.98
CA MET A 43 9.57 -7.29 2.42
C MET A 43 8.52 -6.23 2.76
N CYS A 44 7.70 -6.52 3.75
CA CYS A 44 6.69 -5.66 4.34
C CYS A 44 6.82 -5.70 5.86
N ALA A 45 6.33 -4.66 6.53
CA ALA A 45 6.25 -4.59 7.98
C ALA A 45 4.95 -3.90 8.36
N GLU A 46 4.20 -4.45 9.32
CA GLU A 46 3.01 -3.81 9.91
C GLU A 46 3.17 -3.68 11.41
N PRO A 47 2.79 -2.55 12.03
CA PRO A 47 2.66 -2.48 13.47
C PRO A 47 1.51 -3.39 13.91
N ILE A 48 1.70 -4.13 15.01
CA ILE A 48 0.68 -4.99 15.60
C ILE A 48 0.54 -4.68 17.08
N THR A 49 -0.70 -4.76 17.58
CA THR A 49 -0.99 -4.49 18.99
C THR A 49 -1.50 -5.75 19.67
N VAL A 50 -1.03 -5.99 20.89
CA VAL A 50 -1.56 -7.05 21.76
C VAL A 50 -2.60 -6.41 22.68
N GLY A 51 -3.85 -6.85 22.56
CA GLY A 51 -4.93 -6.41 23.43
C GLY A 51 -4.73 -6.86 24.87
N SER A 52 -5.45 -6.24 25.81
CA SER A 52 -5.42 -6.62 27.23
C SER A 52 -5.89 -8.06 27.50
N ASP A 53 -6.60 -8.68 26.56
CA ASP A 53 -7.00 -10.09 26.57
C ASP A 53 -5.94 -11.04 25.96
N GLY A 54 -4.77 -10.52 25.59
CA GLY A 54 -3.67 -11.26 24.98
C GLY A 54 -3.85 -11.57 23.51
N ARG A 55 -4.91 -11.09 22.85
CA ARG A 55 -5.14 -11.30 21.41
C ARG A 55 -4.44 -10.24 20.57
N ILE A 56 -4.00 -10.64 19.39
CA ILE A 56 -3.52 -9.74 18.34
C ILE A 56 -4.70 -9.51 17.38
N ALA A 57 -5.00 -8.24 17.10
CA ALA A 57 -6.00 -7.88 16.11
C ALA A 57 -5.47 -8.10 14.69
N GLU A 58 -6.35 -8.40 13.74
CA GLU A 58 -5.98 -8.40 12.33
C GLU A 58 -5.58 -6.97 11.90
N VAL A 59 -4.49 -6.87 11.14
CA VAL A 59 -3.92 -5.62 10.63
C VAL A 59 -3.94 -5.64 9.11
N LEU A 60 -4.33 -4.53 8.51
CA LEU A 60 -4.33 -4.37 7.06
C LEU A 60 -2.91 -4.08 6.56
N PRO A 61 -2.49 -4.64 5.40
CA PRO A 61 -1.22 -4.29 4.78
C PRO A 61 -1.05 -2.80 4.57
N THR A 62 0.06 -2.22 5.01
CA THR A 62 0.33 -0.79 4.91
C THR A 62 1.22 -0.44 3.72
N SER A 63 1.16 0.83 3.30
CA SER A 63 2.08 1.41 2.32
C SER A 63 3.27 2.13 2.97
N ILE A 64 3.19 2.43 4.27
CA ILE A 64 4.22 3.18 5.02
C ILE A 64 5.30 2.27 5.65
N GLY A 65 5.09 0.95 5.65
CA GLY A 65 5.89 0.01 6.45
C GLY A 65 5.91 0.39 7.93
N MET A 66 7.12 0.64 8.44
CA MET A 66 7.38 1.16 9.80
C MET A 66 7.44 2.70 9.85
N GLY A 67 6.97 3.38 8.82
CA GLY A 67 6.98 4.83 8.73
C GLY A 67 5.76 5.48 9.39
N GLU A 68 5.69 6.80 9.24
CA GLU A 68 4.56 7.61 9.69
C GLU A 68 3.49 7.77 8.59
N PRO A 69 2.25 8.14 8.94
CA PRO A 69 1.22 8.48 7.96
C PRO A 69 1.67 9.54 6.96
N TYR A 70 1.26 9.39 5.69
CA TYR A 70 1.65 10.30 4.62
C TYR A 70 1.07 11.70 4.81
N LYS A 71 1.92 12.72 4.65
CA LYS A 71 1.55 14.13 4.75
C LYS A 71 1.27 14.75 3.37
N PRO A 72 0.56 15.89 3.30
CA PRO A 72 0.37 16.61 2.04
C PRO A 72 1.71 16.97 1.39
N GLY A 73 1.79 16.84 0.06
CA GLY A 73 3.01 17.13 -0.69
C GLY A 73 4.07 16.03 -0.66
N GLU A 74 3.92 14.97 0.16
CA GLU A 74 4.84 13.83 0.13
C GLU A 74 4.65 13.00 -1.14
N ALA A 75 5.76 12.39 -1.59
CA ALA A 75 5.74 11.46 -2.71
C ALA A 75 5.21 10.10 -2.26
N LEU A 76 4.08 9.70 -2.82
CA LEU A 76 3.50 8.37 -2.73
C LEU A 76 4.10 7.51 -3.85
N TYR A 77 5.20 6.82 -3.59
CA TYR A 77 5.90 6.06 -4.63
C TYR A 77 5.09 4.85 -5.10
N GLY A 78 5.09 4.59 -6.41
CA GLY A 78 4.35 3.48 -7.01
C GLY A 78 4.64 2.14 -6.34
N TYR A 79 5.91 1.90 -5.99
CA TYR A 79 6.37 0.68 -5.33
C TYR A 79 5.82 0.48 -3.89
N GLN A 80 5.32 1.53 -3.25
CA GLN A 80 4.75 1.51 -1.89
C GLN A 80 3.29 1.07 -1.87
N ALA A 81 2.59 1.05 -3.01
CA ALA A 81 1.19 0.63 -3.05
C ALA A 81 0.98 -0.74 -2.36
N CYS A 82 0.02 -0.78 -1.43
CA CYS A 82 -0.24 -1.94 -0.58
C CYS A 82 -1.29 -2.89 -1.17
N LYS A 83 -2.06 -2.41 -2.17
CA LYS A 83 -2.98 -3.22 -2.98
C LYS A 83 -3.00 -2.70 -4.41
N LEU A 84 -3.00 -3.63 -5.36
CA LEU A 84 -3.01 -3.36 -6.80
C LEU A 84 -4.11 -4.17 -7.49
N ALA A 85 -4.73 -3.59 -8.51
CA ALA A 85 -5.59 -4.29 -9.47
C ALA A 85 -5.19 -3.89 -10.90
N ASN A 86 -4.98 -4.87 -11.78
CA ASN A 86 -4.53 -4.68 -13.17
C ASN A 86 -3.24 -3.85 -13.34
N ALA A 87 -2.40 -3.82 -12.31
CA ALA A 87 -1.10 -3.17 -12.30
C ALA A 87 -0.09 -4.03 -11.52
N TYR A 88 1.19 -3.76 -11.73
CA TYR A 88 2.27 -4.43 -11.01
C TYR A 88 3.43 -3.46 -10.79
N ILE A 89 4.31 -3.79 -9.85
CA ILE A 89 5.51 -2.99 -9.63
C ILE A 89 6.61 -3.45 -10.57
N ASP A 90 7.25 -2.52 -11.27
CA ASP A 90 8.44 -2.75 -12.09
C ASP A 90 9.55 -1.78 -11.65
N GLY A 91 10.60 -2.32 -11.03
CA GLY A 91 11.62 -1.52 -10.35
C GLY A 91 11.03 -0.63 -9.24
N ASP A 92 11.18 0.69 -9.39
CA ASP A 92 10.61 1.72 -8.52
C ASP A 92 9.28 2.28 -9.03
N THR A 93 8.76 1.79 -10.17
CA THR A 93 7.53 2.30 -10.80
C THR A 93 6.33 1.37 -10.62
N LEU A 94 5.15 1.96 -10.65
CA LEU A 94 3.87 1.27 -10.87
C LEU A 94 3.62 1.17 -12.38
N ALA A 95 3.69 -0.05 -12.91
CA ALA A 95 3.44 -0.34 -14.31
C ALA A 95 1.95 -0.65 -14.54
N VAL A 96 1.35 0.08 -15.47
CA VAL A 96 -0.06 -0.02 -15.86
C VAL A 96 -0.16 -0.26 -17.36
N LYS A 97 -0.83 -1.34 -17.75
CA LYS A 97 -1.16 -1.59 -19.16
C LYS A 97 -2.35 -0.72 -19.56
N LYS A 98 -2.53 -0.49 -20.87
CA LYS A 98 -3.71 0.19 -21.41
C LYS A 98 -5.00 -0.36 -20.80
N GLY A 99 -5.83 0.53 -20.26
CA GLY A 99 -7.09 0.22 -19.58
C GLY A 99 -7.10 0.66 -18.12
N ARG A 100 -7.98 0.02 -17.34
CA ARG A 100 -8.23 0.39 -15.94
C ARG A 100 -7.33 -0.38 -14.98
N ALA A 101 -6.69 0.37 -14.07
CA ALA A 101 -6.01 -0.15 -12.90
C ALA A 101 -6.39 0.61 -11.62
N GLU A 102 -6.10 -0.01 -10.48
CA GLU A 102 -6.21 0.64 -9.16
C GLU A 102 -4.93 0.42 -8.36
N ALA A 103 -4.50 1.46 -7.65
CA ALA A 103 -3.44 1.41 -6.65
C ALA A 103 -3.94 2.03 -5.34
N VAL A 104 -3.67 1.33 -4.23
CA VAL A 104 -4.12 1.75 -2.90
C VAL A 104 -2.94 2.07 -2.00
N TYR A 105 -3.06 3.18 -1.28
CA TYR A 105 -2.16 3.62 -0.22
C TYR A 105 -2.98 3.77 1.06
N ARG A 106 -2.47 3.30 2.19
CA ARG A 106 -3.11 3.40 3.50
C ARG A 106 -2.36 4.34 4.42
N TYR A 107 -3.09 4.84 5.41
CA TYR A 107 -2.61 5.73 6.46
C TYR A 107 -2.16 7.08 5.91
N LEU A 108 -3.07 7.78 5.23
CA LEU A 108 -2.93 9.21 5.06
C LEU A 108 -3.16 9.93 6.40
N ASP A 109 -2.27 10.87 6.71
CA ASP A 109 -2.50 11.84 7.78
C ASP A 109 -3.83 12.58 7.56
N GLU A 110 -4.51 12.97 8.63
CA GLU A 110 -5.81 13.67 8.55
C GLU A 110 -5.75 14.90 7.63
N THR A 111 -4.63 15.62 7.66
CA THR A 111 -4.39 16.80 6.82
C THR A 111 -4.29 16.47 5.33
N ALA A 112 -3.84 15.27 4.98
CA ALA A 112 -3.71 14.77 3.61
C ALA A 112 -5.01 14.19 3.05
N ARG A 113 -6.03 13.95 3.89
CA ARG A 113 -7.35 13.45 3.45
C ARG A 113 -8.15 14.52 2.69
N SER A 114 -7.84 15.79 2.89
CA SER A 114 -8.42 16.93 2.16
C SER A 114 -7.40 17.49 1.17
N PHE A 115 -7.43 16.99 -0.06
CA PHE A 115 -6.58 17.43 -1.17
C PHE A 115 -7.46 17.99 -2.31
N SER A 116 -6.95 18.98 -3.05
CA SER A 116 -7.61 19.58 -4.21
C SER A 116 -7.31 18.83 -5.51
N SER A 117 -6.12 18.25 -5.62
CA SER A 117 -5.66 17.57 -6.83
C SER A 117 -4.57 16.53 -6.55
N VAL A 118 -4.30 15.70 -7.54
CA VAL A 118 -3.22 14.70 -7.52
C VAL A 118 -2.30 14.97 -8.70
N ALA A 119 -1.03 15.23 -8.41
CA ALA A 119 0.04 15.21 -9.41
C ALA A 119 0.66 13.82 -9.48
N PHE A 120 1.29 13.50 -10.60
CA PHE A 120 2.07 12.29 -10.76
C PHE A 120 3.33 12.55 -11.60
N ASP A 121 4.37 11.77 -11.33
CA ASP A 121 5.60 11.71 -12.11
C ASP A 121 5.70 10.33 -12.77
N GLY A 122 6.05 10.28 -14.04
CA GLY A 122 6.10 9.03 -14.80
C GLY A 122 6.15 9.21 -16.31
N THR A 123 5.97 8.11 -17.04
CA THR A 123 5.95 8.06 -18.51
C THR A 123 4.63 7.46 -19.00
N GLY A 124 4.17 7.89 -20.18
CA GLY A 124 2.90 7.47 -20.77
C GLY A 124 1.76 8.45 -20.48
N SER A 125 0.53 8.03 -20.75
CA SER A 125 -0.66 8.87 -20.61
C SER A 125 -1.78 8.14 -19.87
N ALA A 126 -2.36 8.79 -18.86
CA ALA A 126 -3.46 8.26 -18.08
C ALA A 126 -4.36 9.36 -17.50
N ALA A 127 -5.64 9.07 -17.34
CA ALA A 127 -6.54 9.85 -16.50
C ALA A 127 -6.57 9.24 -15.08
N LEU A 128 -6.55 10.11 -14.06
CA LEU A 128 -6.50 9.70 -12.66
C LEU A 128 -7.74 10.18 -11.90
N THR A 129 -8.27 9.31 -11.05
CA THR A 129 -9.26 9.70 -10.03
C THR A 129 -8.80 9.19 -8.68
N ALA A 130 -8.74 10.07 -7.69
CA ALA A 130 -8.38 9.72 -6.33
C ALA A 130 -9.58 9.86 -5.38
N SER A 131 -9.72 8.92 -4.46
CA SER A 131 -10.72 8.97 -3.40
C SER A 131 -10.13 8.44 -2.09
N VAL A 132 -10.43 9.10 -0.98
CA VAL A 132 -9.98 8.71 0.37
C VAL A 132 -11.19 8.34 1.20
N ASN A 133 -11.12 7.23 1.95
CA ASN A 133 -12.18 6.84 2.88
C ASN A 133 -11.95 7.40 4.29
N GLU A 134 -12.90 7.14 5.20
CA GLU A 134 -12.84 7.61 6.59
C GLU A 134 -11.62 7.10 7.39
N HIS A 135 -11.02 6.00 6.97
CA HIS A 135 -9.84 5.39 7.58
C HIS A 135 -8.52 5.88 6.99
N GLY A 136 -8.54 6.85 6.07
CA GLY A 136 -7.33 7.35 5.42
C GLY A 136 -6.73 6.38 4.39
N GLU A 137 -7.55 5.48 3.82
CA GLU A 137 -7.17 4.68 2.65
C GLU A 137 -7.44 5.49 1.37
N LEU A 138 -6.37 5.81 0.65
CA LEU A 138 -6.38 6.43 -0.66
C LEU A 138 -6.45 5.35 -1.75
N THR A 139 -7.48 5.42 -2.58
CA THR A 139 -7.56 4.67 -3.84
C THR A 139 -7.30 5.62 -5.01
N ILE A 140 -6.27 5.31 -5.80
CA ILE A 140 -5.99 5.95 -7.09
C ILE A 140 -6.48 5.00 -8.19
N ARG A 141 -7.48 5.44 -8.94
CA ARG A 141 -7.94 4.79 -10.16
C ARG A 141 -7.22 5.39 -11.35
N ILE A 142 -6.71 4.52 -12.21
CA ILE A 142 -5.85 4.88 -13.33
C ILE A 142 -6.51 4.33 -14.60
N GLU A 143 -6.89 5.22 -15.51
CA GLU A 143 -7.36 4.88 -16.85
C GLU A 143 -6.24 5.20 -17.84
N ALA A 144 -5.38 4.22 -18.10
CA ALA A 144 -4.21 4.38 -18.96
C ALA A 144 -4.59 4.27 -20.44
N ALA A 145 -4.22 5.27 -21.23
CA ALA A 145 -4.44 5.28 -22.68
C ALA A 145 -3.46 4.33 -23.41
N GLU A 146 -2.31 4.08 -22.80
CA GLU A 146 -1.20 3.28 -23.32
C GLU A 146 -0.45 2.58 -22.18
N GLN A 147 0.74 2.03 -22.46
CA GLN A 147 1.62 1.54 -21.41
C GLN A 147 2.15 2.72 -20.59
N THR A 148 1.81 2.76 -19.31
CA THR A 148 2.15 3.87 -18.40
C THR A 148 2.98 3.34 -17.25
N ALA A 149 4.03 4.06 -16.86
CA ALA A 149 4.86 3.77 -15.70
C ALA A 149 4.84 4.99 -14.79
N ILE A 150 4.34 4.83 -13.57
CA ILE A 150 4.18 5.94 -12.60
C ILE A 150 5.19 5.76 -11.48
N ARG A 151 6.08 6.73 -11.31
CA ARG A 151 7.10 6.70 -10.27
C ARG A 151 6.52 7.07 -8.90
N TYR A 152 5.79 8.17 -8.83
CA TYR A 152 5.08 8.58 -7.61
C TYR A 152 3.88 9.47 -7.91
N PHE A 153 2.99 9.54 -6.94
CA PHE A 153 1.91 10.53 -6.87
C PHE A 153 2.20 11.57 -5.79
N THR A 154 1.59 12.73 -5.89
CA THR A 154 1.65 13.75 -4.84
C THR A 154 0.25 14.33 -4.63
N LEU A 155 -0.22 14.32 -3.39
CA LEU A 155 -1.48 14.96 -3.01
C LEU A 155 -1.24 16.45 -2.80
N ILE A 156 -1.93 17.28 -3.59
CA ILE A 156 -1.84 18.74 -3.55
C ILE A 156 -3.08 19.28 -2.86
N ARG A 157 -2.88 20.21 -1.93
CA ARG A 157 -3.97 20.86 -1.18
C ARG A 157 -4.73 21.90 -1.98
#